data_AF-A0A9W8XV29-F1
#
_entry.id   AF-A0A9W8XV29-F1
#
_cell.length_a   1.000
_cell.length_b   1.000
_cell.length_c   1.000
_cell.angle_alpha   90.00
_cell.angle_beta   90.00
_cell.angle_gamma   90.00
#
_symmetry.space_group_name_H-M   'P 1'
#
loop_
_entity.id
_entity.type
_entity.pdbx_description
1 polymer ?
#
loop_
_entity_poly.entity_id
_entity_poly.type
_entity_poly.pdbx_seq_one_letter_code
_entity_poly.pdbx_strand_id
1 'polypeptide(L)'
;MSEACCTCAALLSSIPLTYDEKTEKPAQYERRLECCRRAICARCITDNPRFATYCPFCQVSVVPSPLPQNLRDPPAYSPPAGESLEDEPPPYSTHDTLQPPAEKSKAALAESAADALHFVDSNNDTISSLSLRYGVPADALRRTNGLFADHLLAARRTILVPGEYYKGGVSLSPRPLEGEEEEIRKGKVRKFMVGCKVADIAPCYRYDVALLYLQQAQYNLEEAITAFKADERWEREHPLEAARKGKAKASQGSGRRKWSSGGSGGGLTGQIS
;
A
#
# COMPACT_ATOMS: atom_id res chain seq x y z
N MET A 1 30.15 7.91 10.23
CA MET A 1 28.68 7.96 10.36
C MET A 1 28.39 8.60 11.71
N SER A 2 27.64 9.70 11.74
CA SER A 2 27.30 10.40 12.97
C SER A 2 26.18 9.65 13.68
N GLU A 3 26.48 9.08 14.85
CA GLU A 3 25.49 8.37 15.65
C GLU A 3 24.74 9.35 16.57
N ALA A 4 23.44 9.14 16.72
CA ALA A 4 22.56 9.96 17.54
C ALA A 4 21.98 9.15 18.70
N CYS A 5 21.76 9.81 19.84
CA CYS A 5 21.07 9.22 20.97
C CYS A 5 19.62 8.90 20.59
N CYS A 6 19.17 7.68 20.88
CA CYS A 6 17.83 7.25 20.51
C CYS A 6 16.73 7.91 21.38
N THR A 7 17.05 8.48 22.54
CA THR A 7 16.07 9.10 23.45
C THR A 7 15.90 10.60 23.20
N CYS A 8 17.00 11.33 23.01
CA CYS A 8 16.98 12.79 22.82
C CYS A 8 17.29 13.26 21.40
N ALA A 9 17.55 12.34 20.46
CA ALA A 9 17.90 12.62 19.06
C ALA A 9 19.15 13.50 18.84
N ALA A 10 19.89 13.85 19.90
CA ALA A 10 21.12 14.62 19.79
C ALA A 10 22.27 13.75 19.26
N LEU A 11 23.12 14.32 18.42
CA LEU A 11 24.34 13.68 17.94
C LEU A 11 25.28 13.42 19.12
N LEU A 12 25.80 12.20 19.24
CA LEU A 12 26.69 11.84 20.35
C LEU A 12 27.96 12.69 20.37
N SER A 13 28.42 13.14 19.20
CA SER A 13 29.55 14.06 19.04
C SER A 13 29.29 15.47 19.58
N SER A 14 28.03 15.86 19.77
CA SER A 14 27.62 17.19 20.24
C SER A 14 27.38 17.25 21.75
N ILE A 15 27.44 16.11 22.42
CA ILE A 15 27.13 15.99 23.85
C ILE A 15 28.45 16.11 24.62
N PRO A 16 28.62 17.13 25.48
CA PRO A 16 29.83 17.27 26.27
C PRO A 16 29.97 16.11 27.25
N LEU A 17 31.19 15.58 27.34
CA LEU A 17 31.55 14.50 28.25
C LEU A 17 31.31 14.95 29.69
N THR A 18 30.49 14.20 30.42
CA THR A 18 30.34 14.40 31.86
C THR A 18 31.57 13.83 32.55
N TYR A 19 32.26 14.67 33.33
CA TYR A 19 33.38 14.26 34.15
C TYR A 19 32.87 13.86 35.53
N ASP A 20 33.33 12.72 36.04
CA ASP A 20 33.10 12.32 37.42
C ASP A 20 34.14 13.02 38.31
N GLU A 21 33.67 13.91 39.20
CA GLU A 21 34.49 14.73 40.09
C GLU A 21 35.42 13.91 41.00
N LYS A 22 35.13 12.62 41.20
CA LYS A 22 35.92 11.75 42.08
C LYS A 22 37.04 10.98 41.37
N THR A 23 37.01 10.88 40.05
CA THR A 23 37.89 9.93 39.35
C THR A 23 38.67 10.52 38.17
N GLU A 24 38.45 11.80 37.82
CA GLU A 24 39.14 12.54 36.73
C GLU A 24 39.22 11.79 35.38
N LYS A 25 38.45 10.71 35.22
CA LYS A 25 38.34 9.95 33.98
C LYS A 25 37.09 10.43 33.24
N PRO A 26 37.16 10.64 31.92
CA PRO A 26 35.97 10.89 31.12
C PRO A 26 34.97 9.74 31.35
N ALA A 27 33.81 10.04 31.91
CA ALA A 27 32.78 9.03 32.13
C ALA A 27 32.15 8.70 30.76
N GLN A 28 32.81 7.83 29.98
CA GLN A 28 32.28 7.30 28.74
C GLN A 28 31.15 6.31 29.05
N TYR A 29 30.02 6.80 29.56
CA TYR A 29 28.81 6.00 29.73
C TYR A 29 27.86 6.21 28.54
N GLU A 30 28.39 6.12 27.32
CA GLU A 30 27.54 5.85 26.17
C GLU A 30 27.15 4.36 26.22
N ARG A 31 25.86 4.08 26.41
CA ARG A 31 25.37 2.71 26.42
C ARG A 31 24.82 2.35 25.05
N ARG A 32 25.40 1.33 24.43
CA ARG A 32 24.83 0.69 23.23
C ARG A 32 23.93 -0.46 23.64
N LEU A 33 22.70 -0.45 23.16
CA LEU A 33 21.70 -1.47 23.47
C LEU A 33 21.96 -2.72 22.62
N GLU A 34 22.12 -3.87 23.25
CA GLU A 34 22.43 -5.14 22.56
C GLU A 34 21.29 -5.61 21.62
N CYS A 35 20.03 -5.32 21.98
CA CYS A 35 18.86 -5.76 21.24
C CYS A 35 18.68 -5.09 19.87
N CYS A 36 19.01 -3.80 19.74
CA CYS A 36 18.76 -3.04 18.51
C CYS A 36 19.94 -2.18 18.05
N ARG A 37 21.10 -2.30 18.72
CA ARG A 37 22.36 -1.58 18.46
C ARG A 37 22.24 -0.05 18.48
N ARG A 38 21.16 0.49 19.07
CA ARG A 38 20.97 1.92 19.25
C ARG A 38 21.75 2.42 20.47
N ALA A 39 22.24 3.65 20.40
CA ALA A 39 23.01 4.28 21.48
C ALA A 39 22.14 5.20 22.34
N ILE A 40 22.38 5.19 23.65
CA ILE A 40 21.81 6.13 24.62
C ILE A 40 22.96 6.95 25.20
N CYS A 41 22.83 8.27 25.18
CA CYS A 41 23.85 9.17 25.71
C CYS A 41 23.84 9.19 27.25
N ALA A 42 24.98 9.57 27.83
CA ALA A 42 25.16 9.66 29.28
C ALA A 42 24.15 10.60 29.96
N ARG A 43 23.81 11.74 29.33
CA ARG A 43 22.78 12.67 29.86
C ARG A 43 21.44 11.98 30.09
N CYS A 44 20.94 11.27 29.08
CA CYS A 44 19.66 10.57 29.22
C CYS A 44 19.73 9.46 30.28
N ILE A 45 20.86 8.78 30.43
CA ILE A 45 21.05 7.75 31.46
C ILE A 45 21.05 8.38 32.85
N THR A 46 21.68 9.54 33.04
CA THR A 46 21.67 10.28 34.31
C THR A 46 20.28 10.81 34.64
N ASP A 47 19.58 11.38 33.66
CA ASP A 47 18.22 11.91 33.84
C ASP A 47 17.22 10.79 34.21
N ASN A 48 17.44 9.57 33.70
CA ASN A 48 16.64 8.42 34.08
C ASN A 48 17.49 7.13 34.15
N PRO A 49 17.82 6.64 35.36
CA PRO A 49 18.69 5.48 35.54
C PRO A 49 18.08 4.20 34.97
N ARG A 50 16.77 4.17 34.67
CA ARG A 50 16.13 3.03 34.00
C ARG A 50 16.75 2.76 32.64
N PHE A 51 17.25 3.78 31.93
CA PHE A 51 17.92 3.59 30.64
C PHE A 51 19.29 2.92 30.75
N ALA A 52 19.84 2.73 31.96
CA ALA A 52 21.03 1.91 32.18
C ALA A 52 20.73 0.40 32.08
N THR A 53 19.49 -0.02 32.34
CA THR A 53 19.11 -1.44 32.41
C THR A 53 18.02 -1.83 31.41
N TYR A 54 17.30 -0.86 30.85
CA TYR A 54 16.13 -1.07 29.97
C TYR A 54 16.30 -0.38 28.61
N CYS A 55 15.81 -1.03 27.55
CA CYS A 55 15.73 -0.46 26.20
C CYS A 55 14.35 0.17 25.96
N PRO A 56 14.23 1.48 25.72
CA PRO A 56 12.93 2.12 25.49
C PRO A 56 12.23 1.69 24.20
N PHE A 57 12.99 1.28 23.19
CA PHE A 57 12.46 0.92 21.88
C PHE A 57 11.96 -0.51 21.80
N CYS A 58 12.78 -1.46 22.25
CA CYS A 58 12.42 -2.87 22.27
C CYS A 58 11.66 -3.25 23.53
N GLN A 59 11.65 -2.38 24.55
CA GLN A 59 11.00 -2.61 25.84
C GLN A 59 11.53 -3.83 26.59
N VAL A 60 12.81 -4.18 26.38
CA VAL A 60 13.50 -5.32 26.98
C VAL A 60 14.47 -4.83 28.06
N SER A 61 14.51 -5.53 29.21
CA SER A 61 15.52 -5.35 30.26
C SER A 61 16.72 -6.28 30.02
N VAL A 62 17.91 -5.82 30.40
CA VAL A 62 19.17 -6.60 30.28
C VAL A 62 19.53 -7.28 31.62
N VAL A 63 18.79 -6.98 32.69
CA VAL A 63 18.92 -7.65 33.98
C VAL A 63 18.11 -8.95 33.93
N PRO A 64 18.67 -10.10 34.36
CA PRO A 64 17.92 -11.34 34.42
C PRO A 64 16.80 -11.20 35.46
N SER A 65 15.55 -11.07 34.98
CA SER A 65 14.35 -11.20 35.80
C SER A 65 13.89 -12.66 35.78
N PRO A 66 13.11 -13.13 36.76
CA PRO A 66 12.58 -14.51 36.78
C PRO A 66 11.56 -14.80 35.66
N LEU A 67 11.30 -13.83 34.77
CA LEU A 67 10.44 -13.99 33.61
C LEU A 67 11.30 -14.42 32.40
N PRO A 68 10.76 -15.27 31.51
CA PRO A 68 11.48 -15.70 30.32
C PRO A 68 11.93 -14.49 29.49
N GLN A 69 13.18 -14.50 29.07
CA GLN A 69 13.80 -13.49 28.22
C GLN A 69 12.87 -13.14 27.04
N ASN A 70 12.51 -11.85 26.92
CA ASN A 70 11.57 -11.21 25.98
C ASN A 70 10.17 -10.85 26.50
N LEU A 71 9.83 -11.09 27.77
CA LEU A 71 8.59 -10.55 28.36
C LEU A 71 8.85 -9.33 29.26
N ARG A 72 7.97 -8.33 29.14
CA ARG A 72 8.04 -7.05 29.84
C ARG A 72 7.72 -7.23 31.32
N ASP A 73 8.59 -6.73 32.21
CA ASP A 73 8.24 -6.58 33.62
C ASP A 73 7.10 -5.55 33.73
N PRO A 74 5.95 -5.89 34.35
CA PRO A 74 4.92 -4.90 34.61
C PRO A 74 5.52 -3.76 35.44
N PRO A 75 5.08 -2.51 35.25
CA PRO A 75 5.47 -1.42 36.13
C PRO A 75 5.21 -1.84 37.58
N ALA A 76 6.15 -1.55 38.48
CA ALA A 76 5.98 -1.76 39.92
C ALA A 76 4.84 -0.87 40.42
N TYR A 77 3.62 -1.36 40.28
CA TYR A 77 2.47 -0.80 40.97
C TYR A 77 2.53 -1.36 42.39
N SER A 78 3.28 -0.66 43.25
CA SER A 78 3.09 -0.79 44.69
C SER A 78 1.85 0.04 45.00
N PRO A 79 0.67 -0.56 45.23
CA PRO A 79 -0.43 0.20 45.77
C PRO A 79 0.04 0.79 47.11
N PRO A 80 -0.26 2.05 47.44
CA PRO A 80 0.04 2.58 48.76
C PRO A 80 -0.59 1.65 49.80
N ALA A 81 0.18 1.30 50.82
CA ALA A 81 -0.29 0.54 51.97
C ALA A 81 -1.39 1.35 52.67
N GLY A 82 -2.64 1.11 52.25
CA GLY A 82 -3.84 1.64 52.88
C GLY A 82 -4.08 0.86 54.16
N GLU A 83 -4.07 1.60 55.25
CA GLU A 83 -4.47 1.18 56.58
C GLU A 83 -5.82 0.48 56.52
N SER A 84 -5.91 -0.64 57.23
CA SER A 84 -7.12 -1.42 57.45
C SER A 84 -8.20 -0.56 58.12
N LEU A 85 -9.12 -0.06 57.30
CA LEU A 85 -10.45 0.35 57.69
C LEU A 85 -11.44 -0.59 56.99
N GLU A 86 -12.32 -1.16 57.80
CA GLU A 86 -13.42 -2.03 57.42
C GLU A 86 -14.34 -1.30 56.43
N ASP A 87 -14.10 -1.47 55.14
CA ASP A 87 -15.06 -1.14 54.09
C ASP A 87 -15.28 -2.43 53.30
N GLU A 88 -16.28 -3.18 53.75
CA GLU A 88 -16.78 -4.37 53.08
C GLU A 88 -17.12 -3.97 51.63
N PRO A 89 -16.57 -4.64 50.60
CA PRO A 89 -16.95 -4.32 49.23
C PRO A 89 -18.48 -4.49 49.11
N PRO A 90 -19.18 -3.57 48.42
CA PRO A 90 -20.62 -3.66 48.29
C PRO A 90 -20.99 -5.06 47.79
N PRO A 91 -22.10 -5.64 48.30
CA PRO A 91 -22.47 -7.01 47.97
C PRO A 91 -22.50 -7.14 46.46
N TYR A 92 -21.89 -8.20 45.95
CA TYR A 92 -21.96 -8.57 44.53
C TYR A 92 -23.43 -8.52 44.12
N SER A 93 -23.81 -7.48 43.37
CA SER A 93 -25.03 -7.52 42.58
C SER A 93 -24.89 -8.79 41.75
N THR A 94 -25.78 -9.74 42.01
CA THR A 94 -25.97 -10.94 41.21
C THR A 94 -25.84 -10.53 39.76
N HIS A 95 -24.81 -11.05 39.10
CA HIS A 95 -24.58 -10.82 37.69
C HIS A 95 -25.91 -10.99 36.98
N ASP A 96 -26.42 -9.87 36.47
CA ASP A 96 -27.49 -9.85 35.52
C ASP A 96 -27.05 -10.81 34.42
N THR A 97 -27.73 -11.94 34.33
CA THR A 97 -27.46 -12.95 33.31
C THR A 97 -27.52 -12.20 32.00
N LEU A 98 -26.37 -11.93 31.39
CA LEU A 98 -26.29 -11.39 30.04
C LEU A 98 -26.96 -12.42 29.16
N GLN A 99 -28.25 -12.20 28.90
CA GLN A 99 -28.97 -12.85 27.83
C GLN A 99 -28.11 -12.67 26.58
N PRO A 100 -27.84 -13.75 25.82
CA PRO A 100 -27.32 -13.55 24.47
C PRO A 100 -28.33 -12.64 23.75
N PRO A 101 -27.87 -11.62 22.99
CA PRO A 101 -28.80 -10.74 22.32
C PRO A 101 -29.68 -11.60 21.43
N ALA A 102 -30.98 -11.54 21.67
CA ALA A 102 -31.96 -12.23 20.88
C ALA A 102 -31.77 -11.83 19.41
N GLU A 103 -31.33 -12.80 18.61
CA GLU A 103 -31.63 -12.75 17.20
C GLU A 103 -33.14 -12.61 17.06
N LYS A 104 -33.56 -11.65 16.21
CA LYS A 104 -34.94 -11.49 15.72
C LYS A 104 -35.90 -10.69 16.62
N SER A 105 -35.79 -9.36 16.56
CA SER A 105 -36.89 -8.46 16.14
C SER A 105 -36.57 -6.98 16.42
N LYS A 106 -35.69 -6.38 15.62
CA LYS A 106 -35.77 -4.94 15.29
C LYS A 106 -35.83 -4.78 13.77
N ALA A 107 -36.79 -5.49 13.18
CA ALA A 107 -37.31 -5.19 11.85
C ALA A 107 -38.65 -4.48 12.04
N ALA A 108 -38.60 -3.21 12.43
CA ALA A 108 -39.67 -2.23 12.27
C ALA A 108 -39.25 -0.93 12.98
N LEU A 109 -39.14 0.16 12.22
CA LEU A 109 -39.08 1.57 12.67
C LEU A 109 -37.70 2.13 13.05
N ALA A 110 -36.64 1.75 12.33
CA ALA A 110 -35.63 2.74 11.97
C ALA A 110 -35.87 3.09 10.51
N GLU A 111 -36.34 4.30 10.26
CA GLU A 111 -36.44 4.86 8.92
C GLU A 111 -35.06 4.74 8.28
N SER A 112 -34.90 3.77 7.38
CA SER A 112 -33.61 3.44 6.78
C SER A 112 -33.18 4.66 5.99
N ALA A 113 -32.23 5.43 6.54
CA ALA A 113 -31.65 6.55 5.83
C ALA A 113 -31.12 6.02 4.50
N ALA A 114 -31.35 6.77 3.42
CA ALA A 114 -30.96 6.34 2.08
C ALA A 114 -29.44 6.09 2.03
N ASP A 115 -29.05 4.97 1.44
CA ASP A 115 -27.65 4.64 1.23
C ASP A 115 -26.96 5.72 0.38
N ALA A 116 -25.79 6.17 0.82
CA ALA A 116 -25.01 7.18 0.12
C ALA A 116 -24.00 6.52 -0.82
N LEU A 117 -23.96 6.96 -2.08
CA LEU A 117 -23.03 6.43 -3.08
C LEU A 117 -21.75 7.26 -3.10
N HIS A 118 -20.61 6.66 -2.76
CA HIS A 118 -19.29 7.29 -2.79
C HIS A 118 -18.50 6.85 -4.03
N PHE A 119 -17.86 7.79 -4.72
CA PHE A 119 -16.97 7.50 -5.85
C PHE A 119 -15.55 7.25 -5.33
N VAL A 120 -15.02 6.08 -5.65
CA VAL A 120 -13.74 5.58 -5.12
C VAL A 120 -12.58 6.14 -5.93
N ASP A 121 -11.65 6.80 -5.26
CA ASP A 121 -10.33 7.13 -5.79
C ASP A 121 -9.34 6.01 -5.48
N SER A 122 -8.81 5.36 -6.51
CA SER A 122 -7.84 4.27 -6.33
C SER A 122 -6.55 4.70 -5.62
N ASN A 123 -6.21 5.99 -5.65
CA ASN A 123 -4.97 6.50 -5.04
C ASN A 123 -5.17 6.94 -3.59
N ASN A 124 -6.35 7.48 -3.26
CA ASN A 124 -6.60 8.15 -1.98
C ASN A 124 -7.61 7.43 -1.08
N ASP A 125 -8.47 6.58 -1.63
CA ASP A 125 -9.50 5.89 -0.87
C ASP A 125 -9.08 4.46 -0.49
N THR A 126 -9.26 4.14 0.78
CA THR A 126 -9.06 2.82 1.39
C THR A 126 -10.27 2.54 2.26
N ILE A 127 -10.52 1.27 2.60
CA ILE A 127 -11.65 0.92 3.48
C ILE A 127 -11.54 1.66 4.83
N SER A 128 -10.32 1.77 5.36
CA SER A 128 -10.05 2.50 6.61
C SER A 128 -10.28 4.00 6.48
N SER A 129 -9.82 4.64 5.40
CA SER A 129 -10.04 6.08 5.20
C SER A 129 -11.51 6.42 4.97
N LEU A 130 -12.25 5.56 4.26
CA LEU A 130 -13.69 5.70 4.06
C LEU A 130 -14.47 5.48 5.35
N SER A 131 -14.09 4.48 6.16
CA SER A 131 -14.67 4.22 7.47
C SER A 131 -14.57 5.45 8.38
N LEU A 132 -13.41 6.10 8.40
CA LEU A 132 -13.18 7.32 9.17
C LEU A 132 -13.94 8.52 8.59
N ARG A 133 -13.95 8.69 7.27
CA ARG A 133 -14.60 9.83 6.60
C ARG A 133 -16.11 9.83 6.78
N TYR A 134 -16.73 8.66 6.73
CA TYR A 134 -18.18 8.49 6.86
C TYR A 134 -18.64 8.07 8.27
N GLY A 135 -17.71 7.76 9.18
CA GLY A 135 -18.03 7.28 10.53
C GLY A 135 -18.69 5.89 10.54
N VAL A 136 -18.48 5.08 9.51
CA VAL A 136 -19.09 3.74 9.35
C VAL A 136 -18.07 2.67 9.71
N PRO A 137 -18.42 1.62 10.49
CA PRO A 137 -17.48 0.54 10.77
C PRO A 137 -17.05 -0.19 9.50
N ALA A 138 -15.75 -0.45 9.36
CA ALA A 138 -15.15 -1.09 8.19
C ALA A 138 -15.82 -2.42 7.83
N ASP A 139 -16.22 -3.22 8.82
CA ASP A 139 -16.89 -4.51 8.60
C ASP A 139 -18.28 -4.37 8.00
N ALA A 140 -19.03 -3.32 8.39
CA ALA A 140 -20.34 -3.06 7.79
C ALA A 140 -20.15 -2.63 6.33
N LEU A 141 -19.19 -1.73 6.05
CA LEU A 141 -18.88 -1.28 4.71
C LEU A 141 -18.43 -2.43 3.78
N ARG A 142 -17.67 -3.39 4.31
CA ARG A 142 -17.28 -4.61 3.60
C ARG A 142 -18.49 -5.49 3.29
N ARG A 143 -19.34 -5.74 4.28
CA ARG A 143 -20.51 -6.61 4.16
C ARG A 143 -21.53 -6.07 3.16
N THR A 144 -21.84 -4.78 3.21
CA THR A 144 -22.81 -4.17 2.28
C THR A 144 -22.32 -4.15 0.84
N ASN A 145 -21.01 -4.05 0.64
CA ASN A 145 -20.42 -4.05 -0.70
C ASN A 145 -19.94 -5.42 -1.17
N GLY A 146 -19.98 -6.47 -0.34
CA GLY A 146 -19.40 -7.78 -0.66
C GLY A 146 -17.89 -7.73 -0.92
N LEU A 147 -17.16 -6.93 -0.14
CA LEU A 147 -15.70 -6.83 -0.22
C LEU A 147 -15.04 -7.80 0.76
N PHE A 148 -14.47 -8.88 0.24
CA PHE A 148 -13.74 -9.88 1.04
C PHE A 148 -12.33 -9.42 1.41
N ALA A 149 -11.73 -8.53 0.62
CA ALA A 149 -10.39 -8.04 0.83
C ALA A 149 -10.24 -6.57 0.39
N ASP A 150 -9.30 -5.86 1.02
CA ASP A 150 -9.15 -4.41 0.94
C ASP A 150 -8.71 -3.93 -0.45
N HIS A 151 -7.85 -4.73 -1.09
CA HIS A 151 -7.34 -4.45 -2.43
C HIS A 151 -8.41 -4.53 -3.51
N LEU A 152 -9.55 -5.18 -3.25
CA LEU A 152 -10.67 -5.25 -4.19
C LEU A 152 -11.40 -3.91 -4.33
N LEU A 153 -11.15 -2.96 -3.43
CA LEU A 153 -11.70 -1.61 -3.52
C LEU A 153 -11.21 -0.89 -4.78
N ALA A 154 -9.94 -1.06 -5.16
CA ALA A 154 -9.34 -0.42 -6.34
C ALA A 154 -9.96 -0.89 -7.67
N ALA A 155 -10.58 -2.07 -7.70
CA ALA A 155 -11.28 -2.57 -8.88
C ALA A 155 -12.67 -1.91 -9.05
N ARG A 156 -13.17 -1.22 -8.03
CA ARG A 156 -14.49 -0.59 -8.03
C ARG A 156 -14.39 0.91 -8.25
N ARG A 157 -15.32 1.45 -9.02
CA ARG A 157 -15.48 2.90 -9.22
C ARG A 157 -16.33 3.55 -8.14
N THR A 158 -17.26 2.79 -7.55
CA THR A 158 -18.23 3.28 -6.58
C THR A 158 -18.39 2.29 -5.44
N ILE A 159 -18.72 2.82 -4.26
CA ILE A 159 -19.00 2.06 -3.05
C ILE A 159 -20.26 2.60 -2.39
N LEU A 160 -21.08 1.70 -1.86
CA LEU A 160 -22.29 2.03 -1.12
C LEU A 160 -21.96 2.22 0.36
N VAL A 161 -22.26 3.39 0.89
CA VAL A 161 -22.12 3.72 2.31
C VAL A 161 -23.48 3.48 2.98
N PRO A 162 -23.57 2.54 3.93
CA PRO A 162 -24.83 2.23 4.62
C PRO A 162 -25.39 3.43 5.37
N GLY A 163 -26.63 3.81 5.06
CA GLY A 163 -27.32 4.92 5.73
C GLY A 163 -27.63 4.65 7.21
N GLU A 164 -27.62 3.38 7.64
CA GLU A 164 -27.79 2.96 9.04
C GLU A 164 -26.80 3.68 9.99
N TYR A 165 -25.57 3.88 9.52
CA TYR A 165 -24.50 4.52 10.27
C TYR A 165 -24.26 5.96 9.79
N TYR A 166 -24.43 6.22 8.49
CA TYR A 166 -24.20 7.53 7.90
C TYR A 166 -25.51 8.30 7.68
N LYS A 167 -25.83 9.22 8.60
CA LYS A 167 -27.02 10.09 8.54
C LYS A 167 -26.85 11.32 7.64
N GLY A 168 -25.71 11.47 6.98
CA GLY A 168 -25.38 12.66 6.20
C GLY A 168 -26.11 12.76 4.86
N GLY A 169 -26.67 11.65 4.34
CA GLY A 169 -27.52 11.60 3.14
C GLY A 169 -26.89 12.07 1.82
N VAL A 170 -25.68 12.64 1.86
CA VAL A 170 -24.97 13.24 0.72
C VAL A 170 -23.60 12.59 0.61
N SER A 171 -23.20 12.22 -0.60
CA SER A 171 -21.86 11.70 -0.85
C SER A 171 -20.80 12.80 -0.62
N LEU A 172 -19.79 12.52 0.20
CA LEU A 172 -18.68 13.43 0.45
C LEU A 172 -17.61 13.39 -0.66
N SER A 173 -17.70 12.45 -1.60
CA SER A 173 -16.83 12.39 -2.78
C SER A 173 -17.17 13.49 -3.79
N PRO A 174 -16.16 14.15 -4.39
CA PRO A 174 -16.39 14.97 -5.56
C PRO A 174 -16.86 14.07 -6.73
N ARG A 175 -17.93 14.49 -7.42
CA ARG A 175 -18.17 14.03 -8.79
C ARG A 175 -17.33 14.91 -9.73
N PRO A 176 -16.69 14.38 -10.78
CA PRO A 176 -15.98 13.11 -10.99
C PRO A 176 -14.48 13.25 -10.64
N LEU A 177 -13.83 12.19 -10.15
CA LEU A 177 -12.43 12.21 -9.69
C LEU A 177 -11.38 12.49 -10.78
N GLU A 178 -11.66 12.09 -12.03
CA GLU A 178 -10.83 12.39 -13.21
C GLU A 178 -11.42 13.54 -14.06
N GLY A 179 -12.51 14.17 -13.59
CA GLY A 179 -13.29 15.11 -14.39
C GLY A 179 -14.08 14.43 -15.52
N GLU A 180 -15.22 15.02 -15.89
CA GLU A 180 -16.07 14.52 -16.98
C GLU A 180 -15.27 14.42 -18.30
N GLU A 181 -14.36 15.36 -18.50
CA GLU A 181 -13.54 15.46 -19.69
C GLU A 181 -12.55 14.30 -19.88
N GLU A 182 -11.97 13.76 -18.80
CA GLU A 182 -11.01 12.67 -18.90
C GLU A 182 -11.70 11.31 -19.14
N GLU A 183 -12.88 11.09 -18.56
CA GLU A 183 -13.68 9.90 -18.86
C GLU A 183 -14.14 9.90 -20.32
N ILE A 184 -14.58 11.08 -20.83
CA ILE A 184 -14.90 11.26 -22.25
C ILE A 184 -13.67 10.99 -23.12
N ARG A 185 -12.49 11.48 -22.71
CA ARG A 185 -11.21 11.25 -23.41
C ARG A 185 -10.88 9.76 -23.48
N LYS A 186 -10.89 9.05 -22.35
CA LYS A 186 -10.65 7.60 -22.28
C LYS A 186 -11.69 6.82 -23.09
N GLY A 187 -12.94 7.28 -23.11
CA GLY A 187 -14.00 6.75 -23.95
C GLY A 187 -13.72 6.90 -25.44
N LYS A 188 -13.26 8.09 -25.88
CA LYS A 188 -12.86 8.36 -27.27
C LYS A 188 -11.68 7.51 -27.71
N VAL A 189 -10.66 7.34 -26.86
CA VAL A 189 -9.52 6.44 -27.13
C VAL A 189 -9.99 5.01 -27.40
N ARG A 190 -10.84 4.46 -26.52
CA ARG A 190 -11.40 3.11 -26.72
C ARG A 190 -12.22 3.01 -28.00
N LYS A 191 -13.08 4.00 -28.29
CA LYS A 191 -13.87 4.05 -29.52
C LYS A 191 -13.00 4.11 -30.77
N PHE A 192 -11.93 4.90 -30.76
CA PHE A 192 -10.95 4.95 -31.85
C PHE A 192 -10.26 3.59 -32.04
N MET A 193 -9.75 2.99 -30.96
CA MET A 193 -9.08 1.68 -31.01
C MET A 193 -9.99 0.59 -31.60
N VAL A 194 -11.27 0.59 -31.25
CA VAL A 194 -12.27 -0.36 -31.79
C VAL A 194 -12.64 -0.01 -33.24
N GLY A 195 -12.83 1.27 -33.57
CA GLY A 195 -13.26 1.74 -34.89
C GLY A 195 -12.21 1.64 -35.98
N CYS A 196 -10.94 1.84 -35.63
CA CYS A 196 -9.80 1.73 -36.54
C CYS A 196 -9.24 0.30 -36.62
N LYS A 197 -9.58 -0.57 -35.65
CA LYS A 197 -9.24 -2.00 -35.61
C LYS A 197 -7.80 -2.27 -36.07
N VAL A 198 -6.87 -1.62 -35.40
CA VAL A 198 -5.44 -1.55 -35.69
C VAL A 198 -4.76 -2.93 -35.53
N ALA A 199 -5.04 -3.84 -36.46
CA ALA A 199 -4.59 -5.22 -36.40
C ALA A 199 -3.10 -5.34 -36.70
N ASP A 200 -2.60 -4.52 -37.62
CA ASP A 200 -1.24 -4.58 -38.16
C ASP A 200 -0.20 -3.97 -37.20
N ILE A 201 -0.63 -3.15 -36.24
CA ILE A 201 0.23 -2.58 -35.19
C ILE A 201 0.24 -3.50 -33.97
N ALA A 202 1.45 -3.73 -33.43
CA ALA A 202 1.65 -4.54 -32.23
C ALA A 202 0.81 -4.01 -31.04
N PRO A 203 0.25 -4.90 -30.19
CA PRO A 203 -0.67 -4.52 -29.12
C PRO A 203 -0.16 -3.42 -28.17
N CYS A 204 1.16 -3.38 -27.92
CA CYS A 204 1.80 -2.39 -27.06
C CYS A 204 1.70 -0.95 -27.59
N TYR A 205 1.68 -0.75 -28.91
CA TYR A 205 1.67 0.60 -29.52
C TYR A 205 0.27 1.10 -29.90
N ARG A 206 -0.76 0.25 -29.80
CA ARG A 206 -2.13 0.63 -30.21
C ARG A 206 -2.70 1.79 -29.41
N TYR A 207 -2.35 1.85 -28.12
CA TYR A 207 -2.78 2.94 -27.23
C TYR A 207 -2.08 4.26 -27.60
N ASP A 208 -0.77 4.24 -27.80
CA ASP A 208 0.02 5.42 -28.13
C ASP A 208 -0.37 6.02 -29.49
N VAL A 209 -0.62 5.16 -30.48
CA VAL A 209 -1.11 5.60 -31.80
C VAL A 209 -2.49 6.24 -31.67
N ALA A 210 -3.41 5.64 -30.90
CA ALA A 210 -4.74 6.22 -30.68
C ALA A 210 -4.65 7.59 -29.99
N LEU A 211 -3.76 7.76 -29.02
CA LEU A 211 -3.51 9.04 -28.38
C LEU A 211 -2.96 10.08 -29.36
N LEU A 212 -2.02 9.70 -30.22
CA LEU A 212 -1.42 10.60 -31.20
C LEU A 212 -2.45 11.19 -32.15
N TYR A 213 -3.29 10.35 -32.79
CA TYR A 213 -4.32 10.83 -33.71
C TYR A 213 -5.40 11.66 -33.00
N LEU A 214 -5.80 11.26 -31.79
CA LEU A 214 -6.77 12.03 -31.01
C LEU A 214 -6.21 13.38 -30.56
N GLN A 215 -4.93 13.48 -30.22
CA GLN A 215 -4.30 14.75 -29.84
C GLN A 215 -4.17 15.69 -31.05
N GLN A 216 -3.83 15.15 -32.22
CA GLN A 216 -3.75 15.91 -33.47
C GLN A 216 -5.11 16.46 -33.92
N ALA A 217 -6.20 15.72 -33.70
CA ALA A 217 -7.56 16.13 -34.02
C ALA A 217 -8.28 16.85 -32.85
N GLN A 218 -7.56 17.36 -31.85
CA GLN A 218 -8.11 18.04 -30.66
C GLN A 218 -9.24 17.24 -29.97
N TYR A 219 -9.10 15.91 -29.92
CA TYR A 219 -10.08 14.95 -29.40
C TYR A 219 -11.41 14.90 -30.15
N ASN A 220 -11.45 15.26 -31.44
CA ASN A 220 -12.54 14.95 -32.34
C ASN A 220 -12.40 13.50 -32.84
N LEU A 221 -13.33 12.63 -32.47
CA LEU A 221 -13.26 11.20 -32.76
C LEU A 221 -13.39 10.92 -34.26
N GLU A 222 -14.29 11.61 -34.95
CA GLU A 222 -14.57 11.35 -36.37
C GLU A 222 -13.38 11.74 -37.24
N GLU A 223 -12.84 12.93 -37.00
CA GLU A 223 -11.66 13.46 -37.69
C GLU A 223 -10.40 12.60 -37.45
N ALA A 224 -10.19 12.11 -36.22
CA ALA A 224 -9.11 11.18 -35.94
C ALA A 224 -9.25 9.88 -36.75
N ILE A 225 -10.47 9.30 -36.83
CA ILE A 225 -10.72 8.07 -37.58
C ILE A 225 -10.53 8.30 -39.09
N THR A 226 -10.98 9.43 -39.63
CA THR A 226 -10.83 9.73 -41.06
C THR A 226 -9.36 9.95 -41.43
N ALA A 227 -8.59 10.64 -40.57
CA ALA A 227 -7.14 10.81 -40.74
C ALA A 227 -6.41 9.47 -40.72
N PHE A 228 -6.66 8.62 -39.72
CA PHE A 228 -6.06 7.29 -39.66
C PHE A 228 -6.35 6.44 -40.91
N LYS A 229 -7.61 6.42 -41.37
CA LYS A 229 -7.99 5.69 -42.58
C LYS A 229 -7.39 6.30 -43.85
N ALA A 230 -7.11 7.60 -43.87
CA ALA A 230 -6.44 8.25 -44.99
C ALA A 230 -4.99 7.80 -45.08
N ASP A 231 -4.30 7.70 -43.93
CA ASP A 231 -2.93 7.20 -43.87
C ASP A 231 -2.86 5.73 -44.30
N GLU A 232 -3.77 4.86 -43.85
CA GLU A 232 -3.83 3.46 -44.32
C GLU A 232 -4.10 3.34 -45.84
N ARG A 233 -4.88 4.26 -46.41
CA ARG A 233 -5.08 4.31 -47.88
C ARG A 233 -3.81 4.75 -48.57
N TRP A 234 -3.15 5.78 -48.05
CA TRP A 234 -1.90 6.30 -48.59
C TRP A 234 -0.79 5.24 -48.56
N GLU A 235 -0.63 4.51 -47.45
CA GLU A 235 0.35 3.41 -47.33
C GLU A 235 0.08 2.28 -48.32
N ARG A 236 -1.20 1.97 -48.60
CA ARG A 236 -1.58 0.96 -49.59
C ARG A 236 -1.26 1.40 -51.02
N GLU A 237 -1.45 2.67 -51.33
CA GLU A 237 -1.17 3.27 -52.65
C GLU A 237 0.32 3.55 -52.87
N HIS A 238 1.09 3.72 -51.79
CA HIS A 238 2.52 3.96 -51.80
C HIS A 238 3.30 2.86 -51.06
N PRO A 239 3.25 1.58 -51.52
CA PRO A 239 4.07 0.53 -50.94
C PRO A 239 5.56 0.92 -51.00
N LEU A 240 6.21 1.00 -49.84
CA LEU A 240 7.60 1.40 -49.69
C LEU A 240 8.51 0.75 -50.74
N GLU A 241 9.06 1.56 -51.66
CA GLU A 241 9.99 1.12 -52.71
C GLU A 241 11.25 0.43 -52.16
N ALA A 242 11.56 0.61 -50.87
CA ALA A 242 12.65 -0.04 -50.16
C ALA A 242 12.58 -1.58 -50.19
N ALA A 243 11.37 -2.17 -50.19
CA ALA A 243 11.21 -3.62 -50.33
C ALA A 243 11.44 -4.13 -51.76
N ARG A 244 11.28 -3.28 -52.77
CA ARG A 244 11.51 -3.64 -54.18
C ARG A 244 12.98 -3.52 -54.59
N LYS A 245 13.75 -2.59 -54.03
CA LYS A 245 15.20 -2.46 -54.32
C LYS A 245 16.08 -3.54 -53.67
N GLY A 246 15.62 -4.21 -52.61
CA GLY A 246 16.35 -5.29 -51.94
C GLY A 246 16.15 -6.70 -52.52
N LYS A 247 15.20 -6.89 -53.46
CA LYS A 247 14.92 -8.19 -54.11
C LYS A 247 15.25 -8.17 -55.60
N ALA A 248 16.46 -7.75 -55.94
CA ALA A 248 17.04 -8.03 -57.25
C ALA A 248 17.98 -9.24 -57.16
N LYS A 249 17.49 -10.40 -57.61
CA LYS A 249 18.21 -11.63 -58.00
C LYS A 249 19.29 -12.17 -57.03
N ALA A 250 18.88 -13.01 -56.07
CA ALA A 250 19.69 -14.17 -55.70
C ALA A 250 19.19 -15.36 -56.52
N SER A 251 20.03 -15.82 -57.45
CA SER A 251 19.76 -16.99 -58.29
C SER A 251 19.57 -18.25 -57.44
N GLN A 252 18.76 -19.16 -57.96
CA GLN A 252 18.57 -20.50 -57.45
C GLN A 252 19.88 -21.16 -57.01
N GLY A 253 19.89 -21.65 -55.78
CA GLY A 253 20.87 -22.60 -55.25
C GLY A 253 20.13 -23.57 -54.34
N SER A 254 19.85 -24.76 -54.89
CA SER A 254 19.27 -25.90 -54.19
C SER A 254 20.08 -26.27 -52.93
N GLY A 255 19.42 -26.47 -51.80
CA GLY A 255 20.08 -26.92 -50.58
C GLY A 255 19.12 -27.15 -49.43
N ARG A 256 18.25 -28.16 -49.55
CA ARG A 256 17.42 -28.71 -48.47
C ARG A 256 18.34 -29.05 -47.28
N ARG A 257 18.31 -28.28 -46.18
CA ARG A 257 18.81 -28.76 -44.88
C ARG A 257 17.67 -28.79 -43.88
N LYS A 258 17.25 -30.03 -43.64
CA LYS A 258 16.21 -30.50 -42.75
C LYS A 258 16.69 -30.27 -41.31
N TRP A 259 15.96 -29.48 -40.55
CA TRP A 259 16.12 -29.37 -39.10
C TRP A 259 15.66 -30.71 -38.51
N SER A 260 16.58 -31.48 -37.94
CA SER A 260 16.23 -32.68 -37.17
C SER A 260 16.61 -32.42 -35.71
N SER A 261 15.56 -32.25 -34.91
CA SER A 261 15.53 -32.48 -33.48
C SER A 261 16.00 -33.91 -33.16
N GLY A 262 16.79 -34.06 -32.11
CA GLY A 262 17.21 -35.36 -31.58
C GLY A 262 18.33 -35.20 -30.55
N GLY A 263 17.95 -35.13 -29.27
CA GLY A 263 18.89 -35.15 -28.15
C GLY A 263 19.50 -36.53 -27.92
N SER A 264 20.68 -36.54 -27.32
CA SER A 264 21.34 -37.57 -26.50
C SER A 264 22.81 -37.13 -26.43
N GLY A 265 23.39 -36.73 -25.30
CA GLY A 265 23.65 -37.57 -24.13
C GLY A 265 25.16 -37.85 -24.05
N GLY A 266 25.81 -37.45 -22.95
CA GLY A 266 27.23 -37.66 -22.65
C GLY A 266 28.09 -36.42 -22.93
N GLY A 267 28.63 -35.67 -21.97
CA GLY A 267 29.25 -36.09 -20.73
C GLY A 267 30.69 -36.50 -21.03
N LEU A 268 31.67 -35.61 -20.79
CA LEU A 268 33.07 -35.96 -20.52
C LEU A 268 33.79 -34.76 -19.89
N THR A 269 34.46 -35.10 -18.81
CA THR A 269 35.20 -34.33 -17.80
C THR A 269 36.43 -33.61 -18.35
N GLY A 270 36.98 -32.70 -17.54
CA GLY A 270 38.11 -31.85 -17.87
C GLY A 270 39.49 -32.53 -17.83
N GLN A 271 40.49 -31.79 -18.31
CA GLN A 271 41.86 -31.67 -17.77
C GLN A 271 42.56 -30.56 -18.58
N ILE A 272 42.89 -29.43 -17.95
CA ILE A 272 44.25 -28.99 -17.56
C ILE A 272 45.30 -29.07 -18.69
N SER A 273 45.70 -27.90 -19.20
CA SER A 273 47.09 -27.44 -19.30
C SER A 273 47.09 -25.91 -19.44
#